data_AF-Q2YZV7-F1
#
_entry.id   AF-Q2YZV7-F1
#
_cell.length_a   1.000
_cell.length_b   1.000
_cell.length_c   1.000
_cell.angle_alpha   90.00
_cell.angle_beta   90.00
_cell.angle_gamma   90.00
#
_symmetry.space_group_name_H-M   'P 1'
#
loop_
_entity.id
_entity.type
_entity.pdbx_description
1 polymer ?
#
loop_
_entity_poly.entity_id
_entity_poly.type
_entity_poly.pdbx_seq_one_letter_code
_entity_poly.pdbx_strand_id
1 'polypeptide(L)'
;MEGQILLGSLLVVPAIPGYAGGDVFDMIIRAAAFSKIILLILFGFSVSSWAIILERWWFYKRAERRSLAFLQSFRRAASPQAFRTAVSGGRDNPFARIFDRALKQAENGSEDSHDAGYREMPVATATERTVATESLKRTLELATTEEIAVLERYLGFLATTGSTCPFIGLLGTVWGVMSSFMSMGREGSASLAVVAPGIAEALIVTAAGLFAAIPAVIGYNLYVNRVQRFTRRMDSFSLELLNALERNNL
;
A
#
# COMPACT_ATOMS: atom_id res chain seq x y z
N MET A 1 -27.43 2.25 62.30
CA MET A 1 -27.78 1.30 61.21
C MET A 1 -28.69 2.00 60.20
N GLU A 2 -28.23 3.07 59.54
CA GLU A 2 -29.07 3.85 58.58
C GLU A 2 -28.28 4.34 57.35
N GLY A 3 -27.20 3.62 56.97
CA GLY A 3 -26.26 4.10 55.94
C GLY A 3 -26.18 3.29 54.65
N GLN A 4 -27.04 2.29 54.42
CA GLN A 4 -26.87 1.34 53.29
C GLN A 4 -28.03 1.29 52.27
N ILE A 5 -29.11 2.05 52.42
CA ILE A 5 -30.31 1.87 51.57
C ILE A 5 -30.37 2.82 50.34
N LEU A 6 -29.51 3.84 50.23
CA LEU A 6 -29.65 4.86 49.18
C LEU A 6 -28.74 4.71 47.94
N LEU A 7 -27.84 3.71 47.87
CA LEU A 7 -26.93 3.54 46.72
C LEU A 7 -27.42 2.54 45.65
N GLY A 8 -28.49 1.79 45.91
CA GLY A 8 -28.99 0.74 45.01
C GLY A 8 -29.98 1.20 43.93
N SER A 9 -30.54 2.42 44.03
CA SER A 9 -31.65 2.86 43.17
C SER A 9 -31.24 3.83 42.05
N LEU A 10 -29.97 4.22 41.94
CA LEU A 10 -29.51 5.21 40.94
C LEU A 10 -28.89 4.61 39.66
N LEU A 11 -28.79 3.28 39.54
CA LEU A 11 -28.24 2.60 38.36
C LEU A 11 -29.25 1.68 37.65
N VAL A 12 -30.55 1.90 37.83
CA VAL A 12 -31.54 1.33 36.92
C VAL A 12 -31.64 2.26 35.72
N VAL A 13 -30.75 2.06 34.75
CA VAL A 13 -30.96 2.60 33.40
C VAL A 13 -32.28 2.00 32.93
N PRO A 14 -33.34 2.81 32.69
CA PRO A 14 -34.59 2.27 32.21
C PRO A 14 -34.31 1.63 30.84
N ALA A 15 -34.55 0.32 30.75
CA ALA A 15 -34.56 -0.38 29.48
C ALA A 15 -35.58 0.31 28.58
N ILE A 16 -35.12 0.94 27.49
CA ILE A 16 -35.99 1.62 26.53
C ILE A 16 -36.90 0.54 25.91
N PRO A 17 -38.22 0.55 26.18
CA PRO A 17 -39.12 -0.47 25.66
C PRO A 17 -39.18 -0.31 24.13
N GLY A 18 -38.68 -1.32 23.40
CA GLY A 18 -38.56 -1.31 21.94
C GLY A 18 -37.21 -1.81 21.41
N TYR A 19 -36.15 -1.81 22.23
CA TYR A 19 -34.85 -2.40 21.90
C TYR A 19 -34.69 -3.81 22.49
N ALA A 20 -35.71 -4.65 22.34
CA ALA A 20 -35.60 -6.08 22.64
C ALA A 20 -34.97 -6.79 21.44
N GLY A 21 -33.65 -7.00 21.47
CA GLY A 21 -32.99 -8.05 20.69
C GLY A 21 -33.09 -7.98 19.16
N GLY A 22 -33.19 -6.78 18.58
CA GLY A 22 -32.96 -6.60 17.14
C GLY A 22 -31.46 -6.62 16.88
N ASP A 23 -30.97 -7.73 16.32
CA ASP A 23 -29.60 -7.94 15.88
C ASP A 23 -29.08 -6.69 15.14
N VAL A 24 -27.79 -6.32 15.25
CA VAL A 24 -27.20 -5.16 14.52
C VAL A 24 -27.55 -5.21 13.01
N PHE A 25 -27.72 -6.44 12.53
CA PHE A 25 -28.22 -6.78 11.21
C PHE A 25 -29.63 -6.25 10.89
N ASP A 26 -30.60 -6.34 11.81
CA ASP A 26 -31.96 -5.78 11.62
C ASP A 26 -31.92 -4.25 11.53
N MET A 27 -31.03 -3.61 12.29
CA MET A 27 -30.83 -2.16 12.18
C MET A 27 -30.25 -1.75 10.81
N ILE A 28 -29.32 -2.54 10.27
CA ILE A 28 -28.79 -2.34 8.90
C ILE A 28 -29.86 -2.62 7.83
N ILE A 29 -30.73 -3.62 8.03
CA ILE A 29 -31.81 -3.93 7.09
C ILE A 29 -32.89 -2.84 7.09
N ARG A 30 -33.16 -2.22 8.23
CA ARG A 30 -34.13 -1.12 8.37
C ARG A 30 -33.54 0.26 8.03
N ALA A 31 -32.22 0.33 7.87
CA ALA A 31 -31.50 1.55 7.57
C ALA A 31 -32.02 2.31 6.34
N ALA A 32 -31.89 3.63 6.36
CA ALA A 32 -32.22 4.47 5.22
C ALA A 32 -31.40 4.03 3.99
N ALA A 33 -32.00 4.12 2.80
CA ALA A 33 -31.35 3.69 1.55
C ALA A 33 -29.97 4.33 1.36
N PHE A 34 -29.81 5.58 1.80
CA PHE A 34 -28.55 6.32 1.75
C PHE A 34 -27.46 5.71 2.65
N SER A 35 -27.78 5.39 3.91
CA SER A 35 -26.83 4.77 4.84
C SER A 35 -26.37 3.39 4.36
N LYS A 36 -27.28 2.61 3.76
CA LYS A 36 -26.95 1.31 3.16
C LYS A 36 -25.93 1.44 2.01
N ILE A 37 -26.09 2.46 1.16
CA ILE A 37 -25.13 2.75 0.08
C ILE A 37 -23.75 3.07 0.69
N ILE A 38 -23.70 3.91 1.72
CA ILE A 38 -22.45 4.25 2.39
C ILE A 38 -21.79 3.00 3.00
N LEU A 39 -22.56 2.18 3.72
CA LEU A 39 -22.05 0.93 4.30
C LEU A 39 -21.52 -0.02 3.23
N LEU A 40 -22.19 -0.14 2.09
CA LEU A 40 -21.74 -0.95 0.96
C LEU A 40 -20.41 -0.45 0.39
N ILE A 41 -20.27 0.86 0.22
CA ILE A 41 -19.03 1.50 -0.26
C ILE A 41 -17.90 1.24 0.75
N LEU A 42 -18.13 1.50 2.03
CA LEU A 42 -17.15 1.28 3.10
C LEU A 42 -16.73 -0.19 3.22
N PHE A 43 -17.69 -1.10 3.04
CA PHE A 43 -17.41 -2.53 2.98
C PHE A 43 -16.51 -2.89 1.80
N GLY A 44 -16.78 -2.37 0.60
CA GLY A 44 -15.93 -2.56 -0.58
C GLY A 44 -14.50 -2.05 -0.37
N PHE A 45 -14.34 -0.88 0.24
CA PHE A 45 -13.02 -0.35 0.63
C PHE A 45 -12.31 -1.25 1.65
N SER A 46 -13.03 -1.73 2.66
CA SER A 46 -12.48 -2.60 3.71
C SER A 46 -11.99 -3.93 3.13
N VAL A 47 -12.82 -4.62 2.34
CA VAL A 47 -12.45 -5.88 1.70
C VAL A 47 -11.24 -5.69 0.78
N SER A 48 -11.24 -4.63 -0.03
CA SER A 48 -10.11 -4.32 -0.92
C SER A 48 -8.83 -4.02 -0.16
N SER A 49 -8.92 -3.27 0.94
CA SER A 49 -7.79 -2.97 1.83
C SER A 49 -7.19 -4.25 2.42
N TRP A 50 -8.02 -5.13 2.99
CA TRP A 50 -7.56 -6.41 3.53
C TRP A 50 -6.95 -7.32 2.46
N ALA A 51 -7.55 -7.39 1.27
CA ALA A 51 -7.00 -8.15 0.15
C ALA A 51 -5.59 -7.66 -0.23
N ILE A 52 -5.40 -6.35 -0.38
CA ILE A 52 -4.10 -5.73 -0.66
C ILE A 52 -3.11 -6.00 0.47
N ILE A 53 -3.53 -5.87 1.74
CA ILE A 53 -2.67 -6.10 2.90
C ILE A 53 -2.15 -7.54 2.89
N LEU A 54 -3.00 -8.53 2.65
CA LEU A 54 -2.58 -9.94 2.65
C LEU A 54 -1.69 -10.27 1.45
N GLU A 55 -2.07 -9.82 0.26
CA GLU A 55 -1.30 -10.01 -0.98
C GLU A 55 0.11 -9.41 -0.83
N ARG A 56 0.20 -8.16 -0.34
CA ARG A 56 1.49 -7.48 -0.15
C ARG A 56 2.32 -8.09 0.96
N TRP A 57 1.72 -8.57 2.03
CA TRP A 57 2.45 -9.25 3.10
C TRP A 57 3.23 -10.46 2.55
N TRP A 58 2.59 -11.29 1.73
CA TRP A 58 3.26 -12.44 1.10
C TRP A 58 4.26 -12.01 0.04
N PHE A 59 3.92 -11.04 -0.80
CA PHE A 59 4.80 -10.49 -1.83
C PHE A 59 6.12 -9.98 -1.24
N TYR A 60 6.08 -9.09 -0.23
CA TYR A 60 7.29 -8.53 0.37
C TYR A 60 8.11 -9.59 1.10
N LYS A 61 7.46 -10.54 1.80
CA LYS A 61 8.17 -11.62 2.51
C LYS A 61 8.92 -12.53 1.54
N ARG A 62 8.32 -12.83 0.37
CA ARG A 62 8.96 -13.61 -0.70
C ARG A 62 10.06 -12.82 -1.40
N ALA A 63 9.82 -11.55 -1.72
CA ALA A 63 10.79 -10.67 -2.34
C ALA A 63 12.04 -10.50 -1.45
N GLU A 64 11.87 -10.20 -0.16
CA GLU A 64 12.99 -9.93 0.75
C GLU A 64 13.94 -11.14 0.89
N ARG A 65 13.38 -12.35 1.09
CA ARG A 65 14.20 -13.56 1.19
C ARG A 65 15.00 -13.82 -0.09
N ARG A 66 14.38 -13.64 -1.25
CA ARG A 66 15.02 -13.87 -2.56
C ARG A 66 16.05 -12.79 -2.89
N SER A 67 15.75 -11.54 -2.60
CA SER A 67 16.68 -10.42 -2.79
C SER A 67 17.93 -10.58 -1.92
N LEU A 68 17.80 -11.00 -0.66
CA LEU A 68 18.95 -11.24 0.22
C LEU A 68 19.83 -12.39 -0.30
N ALA A 69 19.22 -13.51 -0.73
CA ALA A 69 19.96 -14.63 -1.30
C ALA A 69 20.69 -14.23 -2.59
N PHE A 70 20.04 -13.43 -3.44
CA PHE A 70 20.63 -12.90 -4.68
C PHE A 70 21.82 -11.98 -4.40
N LEU A 71 21.67 -11.00 -3.50
CA LEU A 71 22.74 -10.05 -3.15
C LEU A 71 23.95 -10.75 -2.51
N GLN A 72 23.71 -11.76 -1.65
CA GLN A 72 24.79 -12.57 -1.09
C GLN A 72 25.54 -13.36 -2.15
N SER A 73 24.82 -13.90 -3.14
CA SER A 73 25.41 -14.65 -4.25
C SER A 73 26.19 -13.73 -5.19
N PHE A 74 25.68 -12.53 -5.47
CA PHE A 74 26.37 -11.51 -6.27
C PHE A 74 27.68 -11.08 -5.62
N ARG A 75 27.67 -10.75 -4.32
CA ARG A 75 28.86 -10.32 -3.59
C ARG A 75 29.92 -11.42 -3.43
N ARG A 76 29.55 -12.69 -3.56
CA ARG A 76 30.47 -13.84 -3.55
C ARG A 76 31.00 -14.17 -4.94
N ALA A 77 30.35 -13.70 -6.00
CA ALA A 77 30.78 -13.98 -7.35
C ALA A 77 32.06 -13.19 -7.68
N ALA A 78 33.03 -13.86 -8.30
CA ALA A 78 34.29 -13.24 -8.70
C ALA A 78 34.11 -12.21 -9.83
N SER A 79 33.08 -12.37 -10.68
CA SER A 79 32.74 -11.41 -11.73
C SER A 79 31.23 -11.39 -12.03
N PRO A 80 30.70 -10.28 -12.58
CA PRO A 80 29.32 -10.20 -13.04
C PRO A 80 28.96 -11.27 -14.08
N GLN A 81 29.86 -11.62 -15.02
CA GLN A 81 29.58 -12.68 -15.99
C GLN A 81 29.52 -14.07 -15.33
N ALA A 82 30.40 -14.35 -14.36
CA ALA A 82 30.35 -15.60 -13.59
C ALA A 82 29.07 -15.71 -12.75
N PHE A 83 28.54 -14.57 -12.29
CA PHE A 83 27.25 -14.53 -11.61
C PHE A 83 26.08 -14.82 -12.55
N ARG A 84 26.10 -14.30 -13.79
CA ARG A 84 25.04 -14.54 -14.79
C ARG A 84 24.90 -16.02 -15.13
N THR A 85 26.00 -16.75 -15.27
CA THR A 85 26.00 -18.20 -15.55
C THR A 85 25.60 -19.02 -14.32
N ALA A 86 25.94 -18.57 -13.12
CA ALA A 86 25.57 -19.22 -11.87
C ALA A 86 24.09 -19.01 -11.47
N VAL A 87 23.46 -17.92 -11.90
CA VAL A 87 22.06 -17.58 -11.57
C VAL A 87 21.18 -17.69 -12.80
N SER A 88 20.74 -18.90 -13.09
CA SER A 88 19.67 -19.17 -14.06
C SER A 88 18.31 -19.14 -13.34
N GLY A 89 17.47 -18.14 -13.63
CA GLY A 89 16.03 -18.22 -13.31
C GLY A 89 15.44 -17.23 -12.27
N GLY A 90 16.05 -16.07 -12.06
CA GLY A 90 15.60 -15.10 -11.06
C GLY A 90 14.52 -14.09 -11.46
N ARG A 91 13.56 -14.37 -12.37
CA ARG A 91 12.61 -13.34 -12.89
C ARG A 91 11.70 -12.69 -11.83
N ASP A 92 11.53 -13.33 -10.68
CA ASP A 92 10.66 -12.88 -9.57
C ASP A 92 11.36 -11.92 -8.57
N ASN A 93 12.54 -11.38 -8.89
CA ASN A 93 13.32 -10.54 -7.98
C ASN A 93 13.66 -9.17 -8.61
N PRO A 94 13.32 -8.04 -7.97
CA PRO A 94 13.66 -6.70 -8.46
C PRO A 94 15.14 -6.53 -8.82
N PHE A 95 16.04 -7.07 -7.99
CA PHE A 95 17.49 -6.98 -8.19
C PHE A 95 17.98 -7.75 -9.42
N ALA A 96 17.34 -8.89 -9.73
CA ALA A 96 17.67 -9.67 -10.92
C ALA A 96 17.25 -8.94 -12.20
N ARG A 97 16.09 -8.25 -12.17
CA ARG A 97 15.61 -7.45 -13.32
C ARG A 97 16.51 -6.24 -13.58
N ILE A 98 16.98 -5.57 -12.52
CA ILE A 98 17.98 -4.48 -12.64
C ILE A 98 19.29 -5.02 -13.22
N PHE A 99 19.77 -6.16 -12.70
CA PHE A 99 21.00 -6.80 -13.18
C PHE A 99 20.93 -7.20 -14.66
N ASP A 100 19.84 -7.85 -15.08
CA ASP A 100 19.64 -8.29 -16.47
C ASP A 100 19.59 -7.10 -17.44
N ARG A 101 18.98 -5.98 -17.03
CA ARG A 101 18.94 -4.75 -17.85
C ARG A 101 20.31 -4.10 -17.96
N ALA A 102 21.05 -4.03 -16.86
CA ALA A 102 22.40 -3.48 -16.83
C ALA A 102 23.36 -4.28 -17.72
N LEU A 103 23.32 -5.61 -17.65
CA LEU A 103 24.15 -6.46 -18.50
C LEU A 103 23.80 -6.30 -19.98
N LYS A 104 22.51 -6.31 -20.35
CA LYS A 104 22.11 -6.09 -21.74
C LYS A 104 22.60 -4.75 -22.29
N GLN A 105 22.56 -3.68 -21.48
CA GLN A 105 23.11 -2.39 -21.88
C GLN A 105 24.63 -2.42 -22.04
N ALA A 106 25.34 -3.11 -21.13
CA ALA A 106 26.79 -3.25 -21.22
C ALA A 106 27.23 -4.06 -22.45
N GLU A 107 26.44 -5.05 -22.87
CA GLU A 107 26.67 -5.85 -24.10
C GLU A 107 26.35 -5.04 -25.37
N ASN A 108 25.22 -4.32 -25.40
CA ASN A 108 24.84 -3.54 -26.57
C ASN A 108 25.69 -2.28 -26.76
N GLY A 109 26.19 -1.67 -25.68
CA GLY A 109 27.11 -0.52 -25.77
C GLY A 109 28.44 -0.85 -26.46
N SER A 110 28.87 -2.13 -26.42
CA SER A 110 30.00 -2.59 -27.24
C SER A 110 29.67 -2.79 -28.72
N GLU A 111 28.39 -2.98 -29.09
CA GLU A 111 27.96 -3.16 -30.49
C GLU A 111 27.61 -1.84 -31.19
N ASP A 112 27.02 -0.86 -30.51
CA ASP A 112 26.73 0.48 -31.07
C ASP A 112 28.01 1.27 -31.44
N SER A 113 29.16 0.82 -30.95
CA SER A 113 30.48 1.35 -31.34
C SER A 113 30.92 0.91 -32.75
N HIS A 114 30.23 -0.07 -33.37
CA HIS A 114 30.59 -0.63 -34.67
C HIS A 114 29.83 -0.02 -35.88
N ASP A 115 28.76 0.77 -35.67
CA ASP A 115 27.98 1.37 -36.78
C ASP A 115 28.44 2.81 -37.15
N ALA A 116 29.37 3.39 -36.39
CA ALA A 116 30.06 4.62 -36.79
C ALA A 116 31.16 4.27 -37.82
N GLY A 117 30.75 4.16 -39.08
CA GLY A 117 31.65 4.00 -40.22
C GLY A 117 32.84 4.96 -40.16
N TYR A 118 34.05 4.37 -40.24
CA TYR A 118 35.36 5.01 -40.33
C TYR A 118 35.89 5.74 -39.08
N ARG A 119 36.59 4.99 -38.22
CA ARG A 119 37.97 5.34 -37.79
C ARG A 119 38.63 4.19 -37.05
N GLU A 120 39.67 3.64 -37.65
CA GLU A 120 40.70 2.87 -36.95
C GLU A 120 41.34 3.77 -35.87
N MET A 121 41.01 3.54 -34.60
CA MET A 121 41.89 3.88 -33.48
C MET A 121 41.76 2.81 -32.37
N PRO A 122 42.85 2.11 -32.00
CA PRO A 122 42.83 1.02 -31.02
C PRO A 122 43.01 1.52 -29.57
N VAL A 123 42.32 2.60 -29.17
CA VAL A 123 42.26 3.02 -27.76
C VAL A 123 40.88 3.63 -27.53
N ALA A 124 40.03 2.93 -26.76
CA ALA A 124 38.78 3.52 -26.27
C ALA A 124 39.11 4.86 -25.62
N THR A 125 38.65 5.96 -26.21
CA THR A 125 38.98 7.29 -25.70
C THR A 125 38.34 7.47 -24.32
N ALA A 126 38.95 8.28 -23.45
CA ALA A 126 38.35 8.61 -22.14
C ALA A 126 36.89 9.09 -22.30
N THR A 127 36.58 9.73 -23.43
CA THR A 127 35.24 10.17 -23.83
C THR A 127 34.27 9.00 -24.08
N GLU A 128 34.66 7.96 -24.83
CA GLU A 128 33.81 6.78 -25.07
C GLU A 128 33.51 6.02 -23.77
N ARG A 129 34.52 5.87 -22.89
CA ARG A 129 34.33 5.26 -21.56
C ARG A 129 33.34 6.05 -20.71
N THR A 130 33.40 7.39 -20.73
CA THR A 130 32.45 8.24 -19.98
C THR A 130 31.01 8.19 -20.53
N VAL A 131 30.85 8.04 -21.85
CA VAL A 131 29.52 7.93 -22.48
C VAL A 131 28.89 6.57 -22.15
N ALA A 132 29.67 5.49 -22.20
CA ALA A 132 29.21 4.16 -21.84
C ALA A 132 28.78 4.07 -20.37
N THR A 133 29.57 4.61 -19.43
CA THR A 133 29.23 4.60 -18.00
C THR A 133 27.99 5.45 -17.69
N GLU A 134 27.86 6.62 -18.31
CA GLU A 134 26.67 7.47 -18.16
C GLU A 134 25.40 6.78 -18.71
N SER A 135 25.49 6.09 -19.85
CA SER A 135 24.37 5.32 -20.42
C SER A 135 23.93 4.16 -19.52
N LEU A 136 24.90 3.48 -18.90
CA LEU A 136 24.66 2.39 -17.96
C LEU A 136 24.01 2.90 -16.67
N LYS A 137 24.51 4.02 -16.13
CA LYS A 137 23.93 4.69 -14.96
C LYS A 137 22.46 5.06 -15.20
N ARG A 138 22.15 5.69 -16.34
CA ARG A 138 20.76 6.00 -16.72
C ARG A 138 19.88 4.76 -16.80
N THR A 139 20.40 3.68 -17.38
CA THR A 139 19.67 2.40 -17.46
C THR A 139 19.37 1.83 -16.08
N LEU A 140 20.33 1.89 -15.16
CA LEU A 140 20.16 1.47 -13.77
C LEU A 140 19.14 2.33 -13.02
N GLU A 141 19.17 3.65 -13.21
CA GLU A 141 18.22 4.59 -12.62
C GLU A 141 16.79 4.35 -13.13
N LEU A 142 16.61 4.18 -14.44
CA LEU A 142 15.33 3.82 -15.05
C LEU A 142 14.81 2.48 -14.53
N ALA A 143 15.67 1.45 -14.52
CA ALA A 143 15.29 0.13 -14.02
C ALA A 143 14.88 0.17 -12.54
N THR A 144 15.62 0.90 -11.71
CA THR A 144 15.32 1.06 -10.28
C THR A 144 13.98 1.79 -10.09
N THR A 145 13.74 2.86 -10.85
CA THR A 145 12.49 3.63 -10.80
C THR A 145 11.28 2.77 -11.18
N GLU A 146 11.40 1.95 -12.22
CA GLU A 146 10.32 1.03 -12.62
C GLU A 146 10.03 -0.03 -11.55
N GLU A 147 11.07 -0.59 -10.92
CA GLU A 147 10.86 -1.56 -9.84
C GLU A 147 10.22 -0.90 -8.60
N ILE A 148 10.59 0.34 -8.25
CA ILE A 148 9.94 1.10 -7.18
C ILE A 148 8.44 1.26 -7.47
N ALA A 149 8.07 1.63 -8.69
CA ALA A 149 6.67 1.78 -9.08
C ALA A 149 5.87 0.46 -8.93
N VAL A 150 6.49 -0.70 -9.18
CA VAL A 150 5.87 -2.02 -8.95
C VAL A 150 5.65 -2.29 -7.45
N LEU A 151 6.59 -1.87 -6.61
CA LEU A 151 6.46 -1.98 -5.15
C LEU A 151 5.37 -1.04 -4.61
N GLU A 152 5.17 0.13 -5.21
CA GLU A 152 4.23 1.17 -4.76
C GLU A 152 2.79 1.00 -5.26
N ARG A 153 2.55 0.18 -6.28
CA ARG A 153 1.28 0.06 -7.03
C ARG A 153 -0.02 0.13 -6.20
N TYR A 154 -0.06 -0.47 -5.01
CA TYR A 154 -1.27 -0.49 -4.16
C TYR A 154 -1.23 0.43 -2.94
N LEU A 155 -0.10 1.10 -2.67
CA LEU A 155 0.01 2.04 -1.55
C LEU A 155 -0.94 3.22 -1.73
N GLY A 156 -1.13 3.70 -2.96
CA GLY A 156 -2.08 4.76 -3.26
C GLY A 156 -3.51 4.43 -2.80
N PHE A 157 -3.98 3.21 -3.07
CA PHE A 157 -5.31 2.77 -2.63
C PHE A 157 -5.44 2.72 -1.11
N LEU A 158 -4.43 2.19 -0.40
CA LEU A 158 -4.41 2.16 1.06
C LEU A 158 -4.40 3.57 1.66
N ALA A 159 -3.62 4.49 1.06
CA ALA A 159 -3.58 5.89 1.46
C ALA A 159 -4.94 6.57 1.30
N THR A 160 -5.56 6.43 0.12
CA THR A 160 -6.90 6.98 -0.15
C THR A 160 -7.95 6.38 0.77
N THR A 161 -7.91 5.07 1.01
CA THR A 161 -8.84 4.39 1.92
C THR A 161 -8.70 4.95 3.34
N GLY A 162 -7.47 5.08 3.82
CA GLY A 162 -7.15 5.61 5.14
C GLY A 162 -7.57 7.07 5.34
N SER A 163 -7.42 7.90 4.31
CA SER A 163 -7.80 9.32 4.38
C SER A 163 -9.29 9.58 4.13
N THR A 164 -9.95 8.79 3.28
CA THR A 164 -11.30 9.11 2.76
C THR A 164 -12.41 8.36 3.50
N CYS A 165 -12.20 7.11 3.93
CA CYS A 165 -13.24 6.33 4.62
C CYS A 165 -13.78 6.99 5.90
N PRO A 166 -12.99 7.67 6.74
CA PRO A 166 -13.52 8.38 7.90
C PRO A 166 -14.50 9.48 7.51
N PHE A 167 -14.23 10.22 6.42
CA PHE A 167 -15.12 11.27 5.93
C PHE A 167 -16.38 10.71 5.28
N ILE A 168 -16.28 9.55 4.60
CA ILE A 168 -17.45 8.82 4.10
C ILE A 168 -18.35 8.39 5.27
N GLY A 169 -17.76 7.89 6.35
CA GLY A 169 -18.50 7.56 7.58
C GLY A 169 -19.15 8.78 8.23
N LEU A 170 -18.42 9.88 8.34
CA LEU A 170 -18.90 11.16 8.85
C LEU A 170 -20.09 11.70 8.03
N LEU A 171 -20.03 11.60 6.70
CA LEU A 171 -21.14 11.97 5.82
C LEU A 171 -22.41 11.19 6.18
N GLY A 172 -22.28 9.90 6.48
CA GLY A 172 -23.37 9.06 6.96
C GLY A 172 -23.99 9.57 8.26
N THR A 173 -23.17 10.03 9.22
CA THR A 173 -23.71 10.63 10.45
C THR A 173 -24.46 11.93 10.22
N VAL A 174 -23.90 12.83 9.42
CA VAL A 174 -24.54 14.12 9.11
C VAL A 174 -25.90 13.88 8.46
N TRP A 175 -25.97 12.95 7.50
CA TRP A 175 -27.22 12.60 6.85
C TRP A 175 -28.22 11.93 7.79
N GLY A 176 -27.79 10.94 8.58
CA GLY A 176 -28.68 10.22 9.50
C GLY A 176 -29.27 11.12 10.56
N VAL A 177 -28.46 12.00 11.17
CA VAL A 177 -28.92 13.02 12.12
C VAL A 177 -29.90 13.99 11.46
N MET A 178 -29.57 14.52 10.27
CA MET A 178 -30.45 15.42 9.52
C MET A 178 -31.80 14.76 9.20
N SER A 179 -31.79 13.51 8.72
CA SER A 179 -33.02 12.76 8.39
C SER A 179 -33.89 12.45 9.62
N SER A 180 -33.25 12.23 10.77
CA SER A 180 -33.95 12.03 12.05
C SER A 180 -34.69 13.29 12.48
N PHE A 181 -34.03 14.45 12.43
CA PHE A 181 -34.66 15.74 12.77
C PHE A 181 -35.75 16.16 11.77
N MET A 182 -35.58 15.88 10.48
CA MET A 182 -36.64 16.11 9.49
C MET A 182 -37.88 15.26 9.77
N SER A 183 -37.70 14.01 10.19
CA SER A 183 -38.82 13.11 10.54
C SER A 183 -39.55 13.60 11.80
N MET A 184 -38.82 14.01 12.83
CA MET A 184 -39.38 14.66 14.03
C MET A 184 -40.24 15.89 13.68
N GLY A 185 -39.76 16.75 12.78
CA GLY A 185 -40.51 17.93 12.33
C GLY A 185 -41.79 17.59 11.55
N ARG A 186 -41.81 16.47 10.82
CA ARG A 186 -42.99 16.01 10.07
C ARG A 186 -44.04 15.35 10.96
N GLU A 187 -43.61 14.63 11.99
CA GLU A 187 -44.50 13.96 12.94
C GLU A 187 -45.08 14.92 14.00
N GLY A 188 -44.49 16.12 14.16
CA GLY A 188 -44.93 17.11 15.14
C GLY A 188 -44.72 16.69 16.59
N SER A 189 -43.96 15.62 16.83
CA SER A 189 -43.67 15.04 18.13
C SER A 189 -42.19 15.21 18.47
N ALA A 190 -41.89 15.92 19.55
CA ALA A 190 -40.52 16.11 20.05
C ALA A 190 -40.00 14.92 20.89
N SER A 191 -40.44 13.70 20.58
CA SER A 191 -40.05 12.51 21.35
C SER A 191 -38.67 12.01 20.93
N LEU A 192 -37.78 11.83 21.91
CA LEU A 192 -36.46 11.21 21.71
C LEU A 192 -36.56 9.80 21.12
N ALA A 193 -37.66 9.07 21.39
CA ALA A 193 -37.88 7.73 20.85
C ALA A 193 -37.99 7.71 19.32
N VAL A 194 -38.43 8.82 18.70
CA VAL A 194 -38.58 8.94 17.23
C VAL A 194 -37.22 9.10 16.54
N VAL A 195 -36.28 9.82 17.16
CA VAL A 195 -34.97 10.11 16.55
C VAL A 195 -33.85 9.16 16.96
N ALA A 196 -33.98 8.49 18.11
CA ALA A 196 -32.95 7.59 18.62
C ALA A 196 -32.50 6.52 17.62
N PRO A 197 -33.39 5.83 16.86
CA PRO A 197 -32.96 4.82 15.88
C PRO A 197 -32.10 5.39 14.75
N GLY A 198 -32.49 6.53 14.16
CA GLY A 198 -31.74 7.14 13.05
C GLY A 198 -30.38 7.69 13.46
N ILE A 199 -30.25 8.17 14.70
CA ILE A 199 -28.96 8.59 15.27
C ILE A 199 -28.07 7.37 15.53
N ALA A 200 -28.61 6.29 16.09
CA ALA A 200 -27.86 5.05 16.34
C ALA A 200 -27.31 4.44 15.04
N GLU A 201 -28.14 4.39 13.98
CA GLU A 201 -27.73 3.97 12.65
C GLU A 201 -26.57 4.82 12.10
N ALA A 202 -26.70 6.14 12.19
CA ALA A 202 -25.66 7.08 11.80
C ALA A 202 -24.31 6.77 12.48
N LEU A 203 -24.32 6.53 13.80
CA LEU A 203 -23.10 6.22 14.55
C LEU A 203 -22.43 4.92 14.08
N ILE A 204 -23.20 3.89 13.71
CA ILE A 204 -22.65 2.66 13.13
C ILE A 204 -21.94 2.95 11.80
N VAL A 205 -22.49 3.83 10.96
CA VAL A 205 -21.87 4.18 9.67
C VAL A 205 -20.50 4.84 9.87
N THR A 206 -20.36 5.71 10.87
CA THR A 206 -19.04 6.28 11.21
C THR A 206 -18.09 5.24 11.78
N ALA A 207 -18.55 4.37 12.67
CA ALA A 207 -17.73 3.29 13.20
C ALA A 207 -17.22 2.38 12.07
N ALA A 208 -18.06 2.06 11.08
CA ALA A 208 -17.66 1.30 9.89
C ALA A 208 -16.61 2.04 9.06
N GLY A 209 -16.71 3.37 8.94
CA GLY A 209 -15.71 4.20 8.25
C GLY A 209 -14.34 4.12 8.90
N LEU A 210 -14.28 4.21 10.23
CA LEU A 210 -13.05 4.04 11.00
C LEU A 210 -12.50 2.61 10.92
N PHE A 211 -13.39 1.61 10.96
CA PHE A 211 -13.00 0.21 10.85
C PHE A 211 -12.35 -0.11 9.48
N ALA A 212 -12.79 0.53 8.40
CA ALA A 212 -12.14 0.42 7.09
C ALA A 212 -10.81 1.21 7.03
N ALA A 213 -10.77 2.41 7.63
CA ALA A 213 -9.63 3.31 7.55
C ALA A 213 -8.41 2.86 8.36
N ILE A 214 -8.61 2.40 9.60
CA ILE A 214 -7.51 2.09 10.53
C ILE A 214 -6.57 1.00 9.97
N PRO A 215 -7.06 -0.17 9.50
CA PRO A 215 -6.20 -1.17 8.90
C PRO A 215 -5.49 -0.66 7.64
N ALA A 216 -6.16 0.17 6.83
CA ALA A 216 -5.58 0.74 5.62
C ALA A 216 -4.39 1.65 5.94
N VAL A 217 -4.52 2.55 6.93
CA VAL A 217 -3.44 3.43 7.38
C VAL A 217 -2.26 2.63 7.93
N ILE A 218 -2.54 1.61 8.75
CA ILE A 218 -1.49 0.72 9.29
C ILE A 218 -0.77 0.01 8.14
N GLY A 219 -1.51 -0.57 7.20
CA GLY A 219 -0.97 -1.22 6.01
C GLY A 219 -0.09 -0.28 5.19
N TYR A 220 -0.59 0.91 4.87
CA TYR A 220 0.14 1.94 4.14
C TYR A 220 1.48 2.28 4.82
N ASN A 221 1.45 2.59 6.12
CA ASN A 221 2.65 2.93 6.88
C ASN A 221 3.67 1.79 6.96
N LEU A 222 3.22 0.54 7.05
CA LEU A 222 4.11 -0.62 7.03
C LEU A 222 4.76 -0.81 5.66
N TYR A 223 3.99 -0.63 4.58
CA TYR A 223 4.48 -0.87 3.23
C TYR A 223 5.33 0.26 2.68
N VAL A 224 5.03 1.54 2.96
CA VAL A 224 5.88 2.66 2.56
C VAL A 224 7.30 2.53 3.15
N ASN A 225 7.39 2.14 4.42
CA ASN A 225 8.67 1.87 5.07
C ASN A 225 9.40 0.68 4.45
N ARG A 226 8.69 -0.33 3.94
CA ARG A 226 9.28 -1.47 3.22
C ARG A 226 9.79 -1.04 1.84
N VAL A 227 9.00 -0.30 1.06
CA VAL A 227 9.41 0.25 -0.24
C VAL A 227 10.70 1.02 -0.09
N GLN A 228 10.78 1.96 0.85
CA GLN A 228 11.99 2.76 1.08
C GLN A 228 13.23 1.91 1.42
N ARG A 229 13.06 0.78 2.15
CA ARG A 229 14.16 -0.16 2.41
C ARG A 229 14.61 -0.86 1.13
N PHE A 230 13.68 -1.25 0.26
CA PHE A 230 14.02 -1.82 -1.05
C PHE A 230 14.70 -0.78 -1.94
N THR A 231 14.20 0.46 -2.02
CA THR A 231 14.82 1.57 -2.75
C THR A 231 16.29 1.73 -2.38
N ARG A 232 16.59 1.94 -1.09
CA ARG A 232 17.98 2.09 -0.63
C ARG A 232 18.87 0.89 -0.97
N ARG A 233 18.32 -0.33 -0.92
CA ARG A 233 19.07 -1.54 -1.29
C ARG A 233 19.32 -1.59 -2.81
N MET A 234 18.33 -1.22 -3.64
CA MET A 234 18.48 -1.17 -5.09
C MET A 234 19.49 -0.10 -5.51
N ASP A 235 19.46 1.08 -4.89
CA ASP A 235 20.45 2.14 -5.15
C ASP A 235 21.87 1.66 -4.82
N SER A 236 22.06 1.04 -3.65
CA SER A 236 23.34 0.45 -3.25
C SER A 236 23.79 -0.63 -4.23
N PHE A 237 22.87 -1.48 -4.69
CA PHE A 237 23.18 -2.54 -5.64
C PHE A 237 23.56 -1.99 -7.02
N SER A 238 22.87 -0.96 -7.51
CA SER A 238 23.18 -0.29 -8.76
C SER A 238 24.60 0.31 -8.73
N LEU A 239 25.01 0.92 -7.61
CA LEU A 239 26.38 1.41 -7.43
C LEU A 239 27.42 0.27 -7.35
N GLU A 240 27.12 -0.80 -6.61
CA GLU A 240 28.00 -1.99 -6.55
C GLU A 240 28.18 -2.61 -7.94
N LEU A 241 27.09 -2.71 -8.73
CA LEU A 241 27.11 -3.26 -10.08
C LEU A 241 27.86 -2.36 -11.06
N LEU A 242 27.67 -1.04 -11.00
CA LEU A 242 28.40 -0.08 -11.83
C LEU A 242 29.91 -0.20 -11.59
N ASN A 243 30.33 -0.16 -10.32
CA ASN A 243 31.74 -0.34 -9.94
C ASN A 243 32.31 -1.70 -10.38
N ALA A 244 31.50 -2.77 -10.30
CA ALA A 244 31.94 -4.10 -10.71
C ALA A 244 32.08 -4.23 -12.23
N LEU A 245 31.24 -3.55 -13.01
CA LEU A 245 31.33 -3.50 -14.46
C LEU A 245 32.49 -2.60 -14.92
N GLU A 246 32.70 -1.46 -14.28
CA GLU A 246 33.87 -0.61 -14.52
C GLU A 246 35.18 -1.35 -14.21
N ARG A 247 35.24 -2.15 -13.14
CA ARG A 247 36.45 -2.92 -12.81
C ARG A 247 36.74 -4.10 -13.75
N ASN A 248 35.72 -4.68 -14.36
CA ASN A 248 35.86 -5.88 -15.21
C ASN A 248 35.82 -5.59 -16.71
N ASN A 249 35.34 -4.40 -17.12
CA ASN A 249 35.22 -3.97 -18.52
C ASN A 249 35.68 -2.50 -18.73
N LEU A 250 36.71 -2.08 -17.99
CA LEU A 250 37.65 -1.00 -18.34
C LEU A 250 39.10 -1.48 -18.19
#